data_AF-A0A936FUL6-F1
#
_entry.id   AF-A0A936FUL6-F1
#
_cell.length_a   1.000
_cell.length_b   1.000
_cell.length_c   1.000
_cell.angle_alpha   90.00
_cell.angle_beta   90.00
_cell.angle_gamma   90.00
#
_symmetry.space_group_name_H-M   'P 1'
#
loop_
_entity.id
_entity.type
_entity.pdbx_description
1 polymer ?
#
loop_
_entity_poly.entity_id
_entity_poly.type
_entity_poly.pdbx_seq_one_letter_code
_entity_poly.pdbx_strand_id
1 'polypeptide(L)'
;MKVFLVVLISFFTITIFSQVNLYPKQIAPWEVENLTDYQAATFGITSPPNSKVRTMAEWEEAQALVVTWTSYTSVLANIVKAAQTEGNVIIICNNISTVKQNLTANQVDTNLNITYLQTPFNSVWCRDYGANSVYKNDVDSLYLVDWIYNRPRYKDDTTATAISNLLNLPLYTTTEAPYDLVNTGGNFMTDGSGNAFASKLVLEENGPNNKFGKSNHSNEAVDSIMNLFMGIDKYIKMEILPDDGIHHIDMHMKLLNETTLLVGKYPDGEPDADQIEANLQYVLQNYKTIFGTDFKVIRVPMPPYSNGTYPGNGFNRTYTNATFFNKTVILPSYETKYDTTALRIWQEALPGYRIAMVNCNSPIQSGGAVHCITKEIGANEPLRIVHNPIVDYVNYSISGYNTSAKIQHIKGIKYATIYYKTDTSSVFTPIEMKETTDNEWVGNFPSFPEDTKVFYYIKTESNSGKVRTHPIPAPEGLWNFEVKKTVNNNEITQEQIPIKLFRSCK
;
A
#
# COMPACT_ATOMS: atom_id res chain seq x y z
N MET A 1 -41.81 59.14 36.06
CA MET A 1 -40.60 59.32 35.25
C MET A 1 -39.76 58.05 35.42
N LYS A 2 -39.73 57.16 34.41
CA LYS A 2 -39.10 55.84 34.49
C LYS A 2 -37.59 55.96 34.23
N VAL A 3 -36.77 55.43 35.13
CA VAL A 3 -35.30 55.34 34.97
C VAL A 3 -34.99 54.06 34.19
N PHE A 4 -34.35 54.18 33.04
CA PHE A 4 -33.83 53.05 32.25
C PHE A 4 -32.34 52.89 32.55
N LEU A 5 -31.98 51.72 33.10
CA LEU A 5 -30.60 51.27 33.27
C LEU A 5 -30.15 50.64 31.94
N VAL A 6 -29.22 51.29 31.24
CA VAL A 6 -28.61 50.75 30.01
C VAL A 6 -27.41 49.90 30.42
N VAL A 7 -27.51 48.59 30.24
CA VAL A 7 -26.39 47.65 30.38
C VAL A 7 -25.66 47.59 29.04
N LEU A 8 -24.41 48.06 29.00
CA LEU A 8 -23.50 47.89 27.87
C LEU A 8 -22.99 46.44 27.87
N ILE A 9 -23.41 45.64 26.90
CA ILE A 9 -22.83 44.32 26.62
C ILE A 9 -21.77 44.52 25.53
N SER A 10 -20.50 44.51 25.93
CA SER A 10 -19.36 44.50 25.00
C SER A 10 -19.25 43.10 24.37
N PHE A 11 -19.59 42.98 23.09
CA PHE A 11 -19.29 41.81 22.29
C PHE A 11 -17.78 41.77 21.99
N PHE A 12 -17.05 40.92 22.72
CA PHE A 12 -15.72 40.48 22.27
C PHE A 12 -15.90 39.50 21.12
N THR A 13 -15.72 39.96 19.89
CA THR A 13 -15.50 39.09 18.73
C THR A 13 -14.13 38.46 18.88
N ILE A 14 -14.09 37.23 19.39
CA ILE A 14 -12.93 36.34 19.27
C ILE A 14 -12.89 35.90 17.81
N THR A 15 -12.06 36.56 16.99
CA THR A 15 -11.66 36.02 15.69
C THR A 15 -10.77 34.80 15.94
N ILE A 16 -11.39 33.62 15.94
CA ILE A 16 -10.66 32.36 15.82
C ILE A 16 -10.11 32.33 14.40
N PHE A 17 -8.83 32.65 14.22
CA PHE A 17 -8.10 32.29 13.02
C PHE A 17 -7.98 30.77 12.98
N SER A 18 -8.96 30.11 12.35
CA SER A 18 -8.82 28.76 11.84
C SER A 18 -7.93 28.83 10.59
N GLN A 19 -6.61 28.89 10.78
CA GLN A 19 -5.67 28.60 9.68
C GLN A 19 -5.59 27.08 9.52
N VAL A 20 -6.61 26.50 8.89
CA VAL A 20 -6.40 25.24 8.17
C VAL A 20 -5.73 25.64 6.86
N ASN A 21 -4.41 25.81 6.88
CA ASN A 21 -3.64 25.85 5.64
C ASN A 21 -3.69 24.43 5.06
N LEU A 22 -4.74 24.14 4.30
CA LEU A 22 -4.84 22.94 3.48
C LEU A 22 -3.70 23.04 2.45
N TYR A 23 -2.66 22.22 2.62
CA TYR A 23 -1.54 22.20 1.68
C TYR A 23 -2.03 21.75 0.30
N PRO A 24 -1.77 22.53 -0.76
CA PRO A 24 -2.42 22.33 -2.04
C PRO A 24 -1.90 21.10 -2.79
N LYS A 25 -2.76 20.65 -3.71
CA LYS A 25 -2.62 19.55 -4.68
C LYS A 25 -1.38 19.70 -5.57
N GLN A 26 -1.13 20.92 -6.04
CA GLN A 26 0.07 21.33 -6.74
C GLN A 26 1.01 22.05 -5.76
N ILE A 27 2.28 22.26 -6.17
CA ILE A 27 3.16 23.17 -5.44
C ILE A 27 2.42 24.50 -5.28
N ALA A 28 2.16 24.89 -4.03
CA ALA A 28 1.42 26.10 -3.72
C ALA A 28 2.10 27.32 -4.35
N PRO A 29 1.36 28.38 -4.73
CA PRO A 29 2.01 29.62 -5.18
C PRO A 29 3.08 30.14 -4.22
N TRP A 30 2.88 29.99 -2.90
CA TRP A 30 3.87 30.35 -1.87
C TRP A 30 4.96 29.30 -1.63
N GLU A 31 4.79 28.07 -2.12
CA GLU A 31 5.82 27.03 -2.11
C GLU A 31 6.76 27.20 -3.31
N VAL A 32 6.29 27.75 -4.43
CA VAL A 32 7.11 28.01 -5.64
C VAL A 32 8.33 28.87 -5.33
N GLU A 33 8.18 29.88 -4.46
CA GLU A 33 9.30 30.74 -4.01
C GLU A 33 10.41 29.96 -3.30
N ASN A 34 10.08 28.80 -2.70
CA ASN A 34 11.03 27.97 -1.98
C ASN A 34 11.63 26.84 -2.84
N LEU A 35 11.20 26.67 -4.11
CA LEU A 35 11.71 25.58 -4.96
C LEU A 35 13.18 25.76 -5.33
N THR A 36 13.62 26.99 -5.59
CA THR A 36 15.01 27.28 -5.98
C THR A 36 15.99 27.21 -4.83
N ASP A 37 15.52 27.43 -3.60
CA ASP A 37 16.33 27.40 -2.38
C ASP A 37 16.21 26.07 -1.62
N TYR A 38 15.44 25.11 -2.14
CA TYR A 38 15.23 23.82 -1.50
C TYR A 38 16.51 22.97 -1.54
N GLN A 39 17.12 22.83 -0.35
CA GLN A 39 18.16 21.86 -0.08
C GLN A 39 17.54 20.72 0.72
N ALA A 40 17.45 19.54 0.10
CA ALA A 40 17.05 18.32 0.81
C ALA A 40 17.95 18.11 2.03
N ALA A 41 17.41 17.53 3.10
CA ALA A 41 18.21 17.28 4.30
C ALA A 41 19.37 16.32 3.96
N THR A 42 20.63 16.75 4.12
CA THR A 42 21.82 15.97 3.72
C THR A 42 22.22 14.91 4.75
N PHE A 43 21.27 14.20 5.35
CA PHE A 43 21.53 13.19 6.37
C PHE A 43 21.28 11.78 5.83
N GLY A 44 22.26 10.89 5.98
CA GLY A 44 22.18 9.50 5.53
C GLY A 44 23.34 9.13 4.60
N ILE A 45 23.30 7.91 4.08
CA ILE A 45 24.30 7.35 3.19
C ILE A 45 23.86 7.64 1.74
N THR A 46 24.63 8.46 1.04
CA THR A 46 24.28 8.95 -0.31
C THR A 46 24.81 8.05 -1.43
N SER A 47 25.71 7.13 -1.12
CA SER A 47 26.11 6.06 -2.04
C SER A 47 25.11 4.90 -1.97
N PRO A 48 24.78 4.24 -3.10
CA PRO A 48 23.88 3.10 -3.07
C PRO A 48 24.43 1.98 -2.18
N PRO A 49 23.54 1.15 -1.59
CA PRO A 49 23.95 -0.05 -0.87
C PRO A 49 24.92 -0.90 -1.69
N ASN A 50 26.02 -1.35 -1.08
CA ASN A 50 27.04 -2.16 -1.75
C ASN A 50 26.66 -3.66 -1.89
N SER A 51 25.38 -3.97 -1.70
CA SER A 51 24.84 -5.34 -1.68
C SER A 51 23.50 -5.36 -2.40
N LYS A 52 23.04 -6.54 -2.82
CA LYS A 52 21.70 -6.67 -3.39
C LYS A 52 20.67 -6.21 -2.37
N VAL A 53 19.72 -5.41 -2.84
CA VAL A 53 18.60 -4.91 -2.03
C VAL A 53 17.26 -5.32 -2.63
N ARG A 54 16.22 -5.26 -1.80
CA ARG A 54 14.83 -5.57 -2.17
C ARG A 54 13.89 -4.67 -1.38
N THR A 55 13.10 -3.84 -2.06
CA THR A 55 12.02 -3.10 -1.42
C THR A 55 10.89 -4.04 -1.00
N MET A 56 10.30 -3.82 0.17
CA MET A 56 9.17 -4.65 0.61
C MET A 56 7.86 -4.26 -0.09
N ALA A 57 6.98 -5.24 -0.29
CA ALA A 57 5.59 -4.98 -0.62
C ALA A 57 4.80 -4.55 0.62
N GLU A 58 3.72 -3.82 0.42
CA GLU A 58 2.93 -3.26 1.52
C GLU A 58 2.17 -4.32 2.34
N TRP A 59 1.85 -5.47 1.74
CA TRP A 59 1.23 -6.60 2.45
C TRP A 59 2.23 -7.46 3.24
N GLU A 60 3.53 -7.15 3.17
CA GLU A 60 4.53 -7.86 3.97
C GLU A 60 4.42 -7.50 5.46
N GLU A 61 5.23 -8.18 6.26
CA GLU A 61 5.30 -7.94 7.69
C GLU A 61 5.81 -6.54 8.03
N ALA A 62 5.00 -5.77 8.77
CA ALA A 62 5.36 -4.45 9.26
C ALA A 62 5.49 -4.43 10.79
N GLN A 63 6.54 -3.78 11.29
CA GLN A 63 6.72 -3.55 12.74
C GLN A 63 6.02 -2.28 13.22
N ALA A 64 5.80 -1.32 12.32
CA ALA A 64 5.13 -0.08 12.67
C ALA A 64 4.32 0.52 11.52
N LEU A 65 3.29 1.27 11.88
CA LEU A 65 2.59 2.20 10.99
C LEU A 65 2.86 3.63 11.48
N VAL A 66 3.27 4.51 10.58
CA VAL A 66 3.61 5.90 10.87
C VAL A 66 2.47 6.82 10.44
N VAL A 67 2.12 7.78 11.30
CA VAL A 67 1.22 8.90 10.98
C VAL A 67 1.82 10.21 11.45
N THR A 68 1.54 11.30 10.74
CA THR A 68 1.92 12.66 11.17
C THR A 68 0.71 13.41 11.70
N TRP A 69 0.75 13.74 12.99
CA TRP A 69 -0.37 14.31 13.73
C TRP A 69 -0.48 15.81 13.54
N THR A 70 -1.32 16.21 12.58
CA THR A 70 -1.59 17.62 12.28
C THR A 70 -3.05 17.82 11.90
N SER A 71 -3.38 17.91 10.61
CA SER A 71 -4.75 18.03 10.10
C SER A 71 -5.51 16.71 10.18
N TYR A 72 -6.84 16.78 10.07
CA TYR A 72 -7.73 15.60 10.01
C TYR A 72 -7.62 14.67 11.24
N THR A 73 -7.45 15.24 12.45
CA THR A 73 -7.18 14.46 13.67
C THR A 73 -8.20 13.36 13.97
N SER A 74 -9.48 13.53 13.62
CA SER A 74 -10.47 12.45 13.77
C SER A 74 -10.22 11.28 12.79
N VAL A 75 -9.79 11.56 11.56
CA VAL A 75 -9.38 10.54 10.59
C VAL A 75 -8.14 9.80 11.11
N LEU A 76 -7.12 10.56 11.52
CA LEU A 76 -5.89 10.01 12.10
C LEU A 76 -6.19 9.15 13.34
N ALA A 77 -7.05 9.61 14.25
CA ALA A 77 -7.43 8.83 15.43
C ALA A 77 -8.07 7.48 15.06
N ASN A 78 -8.94 7.44 14.05
CA ASN A 78 -9.56 6.20 13.60
C ASN A 78 -8.55 5.26 12.91
N ILE A 79 -7.58 5.81 12.18
CA ILE A 79 -6.44 5.04 11.65
C ILE A 79 -5.62 4.43 12.80
N VAL A 80 -5.25 5.22 13.81
CA VAL A 80 -4.51 4.73 14.99
C VAL A 80 -5.32 3.64 15.71
N LYS A 81 -6.62 3.86 15.92
CA LYS A 81 -7.52 2.88 16.55
C LYS A 81 -7.53 1.54 15.82
N ALA A 82 -7.55 1.59 14.48
CA ALA A 82 -7.49 0.38 13.67
C ALA A 82 -6.10 -0.26 13.74
N ALA A 83 -5.01 0.52 13.66
CA ALA A 83 -3.65 -0.02 13.58
C ALA A 83 -3.10 -0.54 14.91
N GLN A 84 -3.42 0.08 16.06
CA GLN A 84 -2.80 -0.24 17.35
C GLN A 84 -3.08 -1.68 17.83
N THR A 85 -4.11 -2.34 17.29
CA THR A 85 -4.39 -3.76 17.60
C THR A 85 -3.53 -4.74 16.81
N GLU A 86 -2.87 -4.28 15.75
CA GLU A 86 -2.00 -5.09 14.87
C GLU A 86 -0.51 -4.92 15.20
N GLY A 87 -0.11 -3.75 15.70
CA GLY A 87 1.30 -3.43 15.94
C GLY A 87 1.50 -1.98 16.35
N ASN A 88 2.77 -1.58 16.47
CA ASN A 88 3.15 -0.23 16.92
C ASN A 88 2.67 0.84 15.93
N VAL A 89 2.14 1.94 16.45
CA VAL A 89 1.83 3.15 15.68
C VAL A 89 2.78 4.26 16.12
N ILE A 90 3.65 4.70 15.21
CA ILE A 90 4.55 5.83 15.44
C ILE A 90 3.81 7.10 15.05
N ILE A 91 3.56 7.97 16.03
CA ILE A 91 2.86 9.24 15.84
C ILE A 91 3.89 10.38 15.88
N ILE A 92 4.19 10.93 14.72
CA ILE A 92 4.98 12.16 14.59
C ILE A 92 4.12 13.33 15.06
N CYS A 93 4.58 14.14 16.01
CA CYS A 93 3.78 15.23 16.55
C CYS A 93 4.61 16.37 17.16
N ASN A 94 4.03 17.56 17.28
CA ASN A 94 4.67 18.68 17.99
C ASN A 94 4.42 18.64 19.50
N ASN A 95 3.25 18.16 19.93
CA ASN A 95 2.82 18.16 21.33
C ASN A 95 2.12 16.84 21.70
N ILE A 96 2.81 16.01 22.49
CA ILE A 96 2.32 14.68 22.92
C ILE A 96 1.03 14.79 23.73
N SER A 97 0.91 15.78 24.62
CA SER A 97 -0.27 15.94 25.49
C SER A 97 -1.53 16.24 24.68
N THR A 98 -1.44 17.11 23.67
CA THR A 98 -2.56 17.41 22.77
C THR A 98 -2.99 16.19 21.95
N VAL A 99 -2.02 15.41 21.46
CA VAL A 99 -2.29 14.15 20.73
C VAL A 99 -3.04 13.18 21.65
N LYS A 100 -2.51 12.91 22.85
CA LYS A 100 -3.13 11.99 23.83
C LYS A 100 -4.55 12.39 24.19
N GLN A 101 -4.82 13.69 24.38
CA GLN A 101 -6.15 14.19 24.66
C GLN A 101 -7.11 13.91 23.49
N ASN A 102 -6.68 14.16 22.25
CA ASN A 102 -7.52 13.91 21.08
C ASN A 102 -7.75 12.42 20.82
N LEU A 103 -6.72 11.59 20.99
CA LEU A 103 -6.82 10.13 20.92
C LEU A 103 -7.81 9.58 21.94
N THR A 104 -7.70 10.02 23.19
CA THR A 104 -8.66 9.64 24.27
C THR A 104 -10.08 10.06 23.91
N ALA A 105 -10.27 11.28 23.40
CA ALA A 105 -11.59 11.76 22.98
C ALA A 105 -12.21 10.94 21.84
N ASN A 106 -11.38 10.32 20.99
CA ASN A 106 -11.80 9.42 19.92
C ASN A 106 -11.78 7.93 20.34
N GLN A 107 -11.71 7.65 21.64
CA GLN A 107 -11.73 6.29 22.21
C GLN A 107 -10.58 5.41 21.69
N VAL A 108 -9.38 6.00 21.56
CA VAL A 108 -8.14 5.29 21.26
C VAL A 108 -7.40 5.04 22.57
N ASP A 109 -6.95 3.80 22.79
CA ASP A 109 -6.14 3.44 23.95
C ASP A 109 -4.71 3.96 23.78
N THR A 110 -4.40 5.10 24.41
CA THR A 110 -3.09 5.76 24.30
C THR A 110 -1.91 4.99 24.88
N ASN A 111 -2.14 3.86 25.55
CA ASN A 111 -1.10 3.00 26.14
C ASN A 111 -0.85 1.71 25.34
N LEU A 112 -1.67 1.42 24.33
CA LEU A 112 -1.54 0.21 23.51
C LEU A 112 -0.76 0.52 22.24
N ASN A 113 0.46 -0.02 22.13
CA ASN A 113 1.24 -0.01 20.89
C ASN A 113 1.35 1.37 20.20
N ILE A 114 1.57 2.44 20.97
CA ILE A 114 1.80 3.78 20.40
C ILE A 114 3.16 4.31 20.85
N THR A 115 3.94 4.78 19.88
CA THR A 115 5.18 5.51 20.09
C THR A 115 4.99 6.95 19.64
N TYR A 116 5.27 7.92 20.51
CA TYR A 116 5.20 9.34 20.15
C TYR A 116 6.60 9.83 19.75
N LEU A 117 6.73 10.44 18.57
CA LEU A 117 7.98 10.98 18.05
C LEU A 117 7.85 12.50 17.86
N GLN A 118 8.56 13.28 18.66
CA GLN A 118 8.59 14.74 18.48
C GLN A 118 9.66 15.15 17.48
N THR A 119 9.24 15.46 16.26
CA THR A 119 10.11 15.99 15.19
C THR A 119 9.34 17.05 14.39
N PRO A 120 10.02 18.05 13.82
CA PRO A 120 9.37 19.00 12.92
C PRO A 120 8.74 18.31 11.71
N PHE A 121 7.64 18.86 11.20
CA PHE A 121 6.99 18.49 9.94
C PHE A 121 6.25 19.72 9.39
N ASN A 122 5.91 19.69 8.11
CA ASN A 122 5.07 20.67 7.43
C ASN A 122 3.64 20.14 7.23
N SER A 123 3.47 18.91 6.76
CA SER A 123 2.19 18.38 6.27
C SER A 123 1.81 17.03 6.89
N VAL A 124 0.66 16.48 6.48
CA VAL A 124 0.11 15.19 6.97
C VAL A 124 0.51 14.01 6.08
N TRP A 125 1.11 14.28 4.92
CA TRP A 125 1.25 13.34 3.80
C TRP A 125 2.44 12.40 3.94
N CYS A 126 2.55 11.71 5.09
CA CYS A 126 3.73 10.89 5.43
C CYS A 126 3.98 9.71 4.50
N ARG A 127 3.01 9.35 3.65
CA ARG A 127 3.24 8.43 2.53
C ARG A 127 4.34 8.93 1.60
N ASP A 128 4.29 10.22 1.29
CA ASP A 128 5.03 10.81 0.18
C ASP A 128 6.50 11.03 0.55
N TYR A 129 6.73 11.62 1.72
CA TYR A 129 8.05 11.96 2.26
C TYR A 129 8.60 10.91 3.24
N GLY A 130 7.81 9.90 3.61
CA GLY A 130 8.28 8.86 4.52
C GLY A 130 9.21 7.88 3.81
N ALA A 131 10.35 7.57 4.44
CA ALA A 131 11.33 6.63 3.91
C ALA A 131 10.75 5.22 3.70
N ASN A 132 11.25 4.54 2.67
CA ASN A 132 10.81 3.22 2.24
C ASN A 132 11.59 2.11 2.94
N SER A 133 10.91 1.01 3.26
CA SER A 133 11.55 -0.16 3.86
C SER A 133 12.19 -1.05 2.79
N VAL A 134 13.50 -1.23 2.89
CA VAL A 134 14.32 -1.98 1.94
C VAL A 134 15.19 -2.99 2.68
N TYR A 135 15.25 -4.22 2.19
CA TYR A 135 16.05 -5.28 2.82
C TYR A 135 17.32 -5.56 2.04
N LYS A 136 18.44 -5.69 2.73
CA LYS A 136 19.63 -6.34 2.20
C LYS A 136 19.36 -7.81 1.95
N ASN A 137 19.84 -8.34 0.83
CA ASN A 137 19.80 -9.76 0.47
C ASN A 137 18.44 -10.41 0.77
N ASP A 138 17.37 -9.76 0.30
CA ASP A 138 15.95 -10.12 0.46
C ASP A 138 15.38 -10.05 1.90
N VAL A 139 16.08 -10.56 2.93
CA VAL A 139 15.56 -10.71 4.32
C VAL A 139 16.61 -10.49 5.43
N ASP A 140 17.83 -10.06 5.11
CA ASP A 140 18.93 -9.94 6.07
C ASP A 140 18.71 -8.75 7.02
N SER A 141 19.00 -7.55 6.54
CA SER A 141 18.99 -6.33 7.34
C SER A 141 18.01 -5.31 6.75
N LEU A 142 17.21 -4.67 7.60
CA LEU A 142 16.30 -3.60 7.21
C LEU A 142 17.04 -2.28 7.10
N TYR A 143 16.82 -1.59 5.98
CA TYR A 143 17.23 -0.22 5.69
C TYR A 143 16.02 0.64 5.46
N LEU A 144 16.20 1.94 5.68
CA LEU A 144 15.32 2.96 5.18
C LEU A 144 15.98 3.62 3.96
N VAL A 145 15.20 3.82 2.90
CA VAL A 145 15.63 4.56 1.72
C VAL A 145 14.71 5.75 1.53
N ASP A 146 15.31 6.94 1.57
CA ASP A 146 14.63 8.21 1.40
C ASP A 146 15.03 8.86 0.08
N TRP A 147 14.10 9.59 -0.51
CA TRP A 147 14.30 10.32 -1.75
C TRP A 147 14.05 11.80 -1.53
N ILE A 148 14.43 12.61 -2.51
CA ILE A 148 14.12 14.03 -2.45
C ILE A 148 12.60 14.19 -2.59
N TYR A 149 11.92 14.70 -1.56
CA TYR A 149 10.49 14.92 -1.64
C TYR A 149 10.15 15.97 -2.70
N ASN A 150 9.18 15.67 -3.56
CA ASN A 150 8.72 16.54 -4.64
C ASN A 150 7.88 17.76 -4.19
N ARG A 151 8.06 18.23 -2.95
CA ARG A 151 7.51 19.49 -2.44
C ARG A 151 8.60 20.21 -1.63
N PRO A 152 8.65 21.56 -1.65
CA PRO A 152 9.65 22.32 -0.91
C PRO A 152 9.30 22.43 0.58
N ARG A 153 9.09 21.28 1.23
CA ARG A 153 8.66 21.10 2.61
C ARG A 153 9.79 20.50 3.43
N TYR A 154 10.80 21.31 3.73
CA TYR A 154 12.04 20.86 4.37
C TYR A 154 11.83 20.12 5.71
N LYS A 155 10.76 20.40 6.46
CA LYS A 155 10.50 19.72 7.73
C LYS A 155 9.94 18.31 7.53
N ASP A 156 9.15 18.10 6.48
CA ASP A 156 8.63 16.77 6.13
C ASP A 156 9.80 15.80 5.83
N ASP A 157 10.81 16.28 5.12
CA ASP A 157 12.04 15.57 4.77
C ASP A 157 12.87 15.14 6.00
N THR A 158 12.75 15.86 7.14
CA THR A 158 13.49 15.48 8.36
C THR A 158 12.94 14.23 9.05
N THR A 159 11.72 13.81 8.70
CA THR A 159 11.04 12.72 9.40
C THR A 159 11.69 11.36 9.14
N ALA A 160 12.23 11.13 7.94
CA ALA A 160 12.99 9.92 7.60
C ALA A 160 14.18 9.72 8.55
N THR A 161 14.95 10.79 8.80
CA THR A 161 16.07 10.80 9.75
C THR A 161 15.59 10.53 11.18
N ALA A 162 14.50 11.16 11.61
CA ALA A 162 13.96 10.96 12.96
C ALA A 162 13.51 9.51 13.20
N ILE A 163 12.86 8.89 12.21
CA ILE A 163 12.42 7.48 12.26
C ILE A 163 13.64 6.54 12.24
N SER A 164 14.61 6.80 11.36
CA SER A 164 15.87 6.04 11.29
C SER A 164 16.59 6.03 12.64
N ASN A 165 16.71 7.19 13.30
CA ASN A 165 17.32 7.29 14.62
C ASN A 165 16.50 6.58 15.71
N LEU A 166 15.17 6.73 15.69
CA LEU A 166 14.27 6.06 16.64
C LEU A 166 14.39 4.53 16.58
N LEU A 167 14.47 3.98 15.36
CA LEU A 167 14.50 2.53 15.13
C LEU A 167 15.92 1.98 15.00
N ASN A 168 16.94 2.84 15.06
CA ASN A 168 18.35 2.51 14.84
C ASN A 168 18.58 1.74 13.53
N LEU A 169 18.01 2.27 12.42
CA LEU A 169 18.10 1.70 11.09
C LEU A 169 19.02 2.54 10.19
N PRO A 170 19.86 1.94 9.34
CA PRO A 170 20.59 2.68 8.31
C PRO A 170 19.62 3.43 7.39
N LEU A 171 19.93 4.70 7.12
CA LEU A 171 19.21 5.54 6.16
C LEU A 171 20.09 5.78 4.94
N TYR A 172 19.62 5.34 3.77
CA TYR A 172 20.20 5.70 2.47
C TYR A 172 19.36 6.79 1.84
N THR A 173 20.00 7.72 1.14
CA THR A 173 19.30 8.85 0.51
C THR A 173 19.71 9.06 -0.93
N THR A 174 18.75 9.43 -1.78
CA THR A 174 18.99 9.83 -3.17
C THR A 174 19.09 11.35 -3.28
N THR A 175 19.89 11.99 -2.41
CA THR A 175 19.94 13.47 -2.31
C THR A 175 21.10 14.11 -3.07
N GLU A 176 22.11 13.32 -3.45
CA GLU A 176 23.36 13.80 -4.07
C GLU A 176 23.56 13.23 -5.47
N ALA A 177 24.11 14.05 -6.36
CA ALA A 177 24.50 13.62 -7.70
C ALA A 177 25.59 12.51 -7.63
N PRO A 178 25.57 11.52 -8.54
CA PRO A 178 24.72 11.41 -9.73
C PRO A 178 23.36 10.73 -9.47
N TYR A 179 22.97 10.53 -8.20
CA TYR A 179 21.78 9.76 -7.82
C TYR A 179 20.66 10.63 -7.27
N ASP A 180 20.74 11.96 -7.40
CA ASP A 180 19.76 12.88 -6.85
C ASP A 180 18.40 12.72 -7.55
N LEU A 181 17.50 11.97 -6.91
CA LEU A 181 16.20 11.58 -7.46
C LEU A 181 15.07 12.22 -6.66
N VAL A 182 14.24 12.98 -7.36
CA VAL A 182 12.97 13.51 -6.85
C VAL A 182 11.89 12.46 -6.98
N ASN A 183 11.17 12.15 -5.90
CA ASN A 183 10.07 11.19 -5.94
C ASN A 183 9.06 11.42 -4.82
N THR A 184 8.00 10.63 -4.83
CA THR A 184 6.89 10.67 -3.86
C THR A 184 6.28 9.29 -3.69
N GLY A 185 6.10 8.87 -2.44
CA GLY A 185 5.61 7.52 -2.12
C GLY A 185 4.18 7.21 -2.59
N GLY A 186 3.30 8.20 -2.76
CA GLY A 186 1.98 7.94 -3.34
C GLY A 186 2.03 7.55 -4.82
N ASN A 187 3.11 7.93 -5.51
CA ASN A 187 3.38 7.54 -6.90
C ASN A 187 4.30 6.32 -7.03
N PHE A 188 4.42 5.49 -6.00
CA PHE A 188 5.26 4.29 -6.01
C PHE A 188 4.58 3.12 -5.30
N MET A 189 4.54 1.95 -5.95
CA MET A 189 4.15 0.68 -5.34
C MET A 189 4.99 -0.45 -5.90
N THR A 190 5.34 -1.43 -5.09
CA THR A 190 6.11 -2.62 -5.53
C THR A 190 5.40 -3.92 -5.15
N ASP A 191 5.66 -4.96 -5.93
CA ASP A 191 5.26 -6.33 -5.61
C ASP A 191 6.20 -7.04 -4.63
N GLY A 192 7.21 -6.32 -4.12
CA GLY A 192 8.19 -6.85 -3.17
C GLY A 192 9.17 -7.84 -3.79
N SER A 193 9.17 -7.98 -5.13
CA SER A 193 9.91 -8.98 -5.88
C SER A 193 10.54 -8.41 -7.17
N GLY A 194 10.80 -7.10 -7.20
CA GLY A 194 11.57 -6.44 -8.25
C GLY A 194 10.73 -5.69 -9.29
N ASN A 195 9.40 -5.85 -9.34
CA ASN A 195 8.57 -4.93 -10.12
C ASN A 195 8.07 -3.79 -9.24
N ALA A 196 8.03 -2.59 -9.81
CA ALA A 196 7.35 -1.45 -9.22
C ALA A 196 6.55 -0.68 -10.28
N PHE A 197 5.57 0.09 -9.82
CA PHE A 197 4.66 0.86 -10.63
C PHE A 197 4.72 2.33 -10.21
N ALA A 198 4.60 3.22 -11.18
CA ALA A 198 4.46 4.66 -11.00
C ALA A 198 3.70 5.27 -12.19
N SER A 199 3.26 6.51 -12.05
CA SER A 199 2.95 7.35 -13.20
C SER A 199 4.24 7.97 -13.74
N LYS A 200 4.19 8.48 -14.98
CA LYS A 200 5.29 9.20 -15.62
C LYS A 200 5.63 10.54 -14.96
N LEU A 201 4.92 10.96 -13.90
CA LEU A 201 5.32 12.08 -13.05
C LEU A 201 6.79 11.96 -12.60
N VAL A 202 7.27 10.75 -12.27
CA VAL A 202 8.68 10.53 -11.89
C VAL A 202 9.65 10.92 -13.01
N LEU A 203 9.27 10.80 -14.29
CA LEU A 203 10.09 11.23 -15.42
C LEU A 203 9.97 12.73 -15.66
N GLU A 204 8.78 13.32 -15.45
CA GLU A 204 8.58 14.76 -15.56
C GLU A 204 9.38 15.54 -14.50
N GLU A 205 9.39 15.04 -13.27
CA GLU A 205 10.04 15.67 -12.12
C GLU A 205 11.56 15.44 -12.06
N ASN A 206 12.10 14.54 -12.89
CA ASN A 206 13.53 14.28 -13.00
C ASN A 206 14.09 14.55 -14.41
N GLY A 207 13.24 14.94 -15.37
CA GLY A 207 13.64 15.22 -16.75
C GLY A 207 14.15 16.66 -16.95
N PRO A 208 14.35 17.08 -18.21
CA PRO A 208 14.84 18.43 -18.56
C PRO A 208 14.02 19.61 -18.01
N ASN A 209 12.76 19.35 -17.66
CA ASN A 209 11.83 20.35 -17.13
C ASN A 209 11.71 20.30 -15.60
N ASN A 210 12.59 19.56 -14.90
CA ASN A 210 12.54 19.50 -13.44
C ASN A 210 12.69 20.90 -12.83
N LYS A 211 11.91 21.18 -11.78
CA LYS A 211 11.87 22.49 -11.11
C LYS A 211 12.55 22.47 -9.74
N PHE A 212 13.22 21.38 -9.39
CA PHE A 212 13.78 21.14 -8.06
C PHE A 212 15.29 21.45 -7.98
N GLY A 213 15.88 21.94 -9.07
CA GLY A 213 17.31 22.26 -9.12
C GLY A 213 18.19 21.02 -9.03
N LYS A 214 17.69 19.86 -9.48
CA LYS A 214 18.36 18.56 -9.43
C LYS A 214 18.82 18.13 -10.82
N SER A 215 19.68 17.11 -10.85
CA SER A 215 20.18 16.54 -12.10
C SER A 215 19.05 16.09 -13.01
N ASN A 216 19.25 16.25 -14.31
CA ASN A 216 18.37 15.68 -15.31
C ASN A 216 18.71 14.19 -15.50
N HIS A 217 17.72 13.34 -15.37
CA HIS A 217 17.82 11.89 -15.54
C HIS A 217 17.03 11.44 -16.76
N SER A 218 17.61 10.56 -17.57
CA SER A 218 16.84 9.81 -18.58
C SER A 218 15.97 8.75 -17.89
N ASN A 219 15.05 8.13 -18.64
CA ASN A 219 14.27 7.00 -18.10
C ASN A 219 15.20 5.86 -17.60
N GLU A 220 16.26 5.56 -18.33
CA GLU A 220 17.23 4.51 -17.98
C GLU A 220 18.04 4.88 -16.73
N ALA A 221 18.35 6.17 -16.55
CA ALA A 221 19.02 6.65 -15.34
C ALA A 221 18.09 6.53 -14.11
N VAL A 222 16.81 6.91 -14.25
CA VAL A 222 15.80 6.70 -13.20
C VAL A 222 15.68 5.21 -12.86
N ASP A 223 15.59 4.34 -13.87
CA ASP A 223 15.55 2.88 -13.69
C ASP A 223 16.79 2.37 -12.96
N SER A 224 17.98 2.85 -13.33
CA SER A 224 19.23 2.47 -12.68
C SER A 224 19.29 2.92 -11.22
N ILE A 225 18.84 4.14 -10.90
CA ILE A 225 18.82 4.64 -9.51
C ILE A 225 17.87 3.80 -8.67
N MET A 226 16.66 3.54 -9.18
CA MET A 226 15.68 2.69 -8.50
C MET A 226 16.17 1.25 -8.35
N ASN A 227 16.93 0.70 -9.29
CA ASN A 227 17.55 -0.61 -9.12
C ASN A 227 18.59 -0.59 -7.99
N LEU A 228 19.51 0.37 -8.01
CA LEU A 228 20.63 0.45 -7.07
C LEU A 228 20.19 0.67 -5.61
N PHE A 229 19.21 1.56 -5.38
CA PHE A 229 18.76 1.90 -4.03
C PHE A 229 17.59 1.06 -3.56
N MET A 230 16.68 0.67 -4.46
CA MET A 230 15.39 0.05 -4.11
C MET A 230 15.29 -1.41 -4.57
N GLY A 231 16.23 -1.92 -5.39
CA GLY A 231 16.18 -3.29 -5.90
C GLY A 231 15.04 -3.51 -6.89
N ILE A 232 14.66 -2.47 -7.64
CA ILE A 232 13.61 -2.54 -8.65
C ILE A 232 14.26 -2.91 -10.00
N ASP A 233 13.96 -4.11 -10.48
CA ASP A 233 14.42 -4.60 -11.78
C ASP A 233 13.56 -4.08 -12.93
N LYS A 234 12.27 -3.84 -12.66
CA LYS A 234 11.31 -3.35 -13.65
C LYS A 234 10.42 -2.27 -13.08
N TYR A 235 10.68 -1.03 -13.49
CA TYR A 235 9.91 0.12 -13.04
C TYR A 235 8.89 0.54 -14.11
N ILE A 236 7.66 0.05 -13.96
CA ILE A 236 6.54 0.19 -14.89
C ILE A 236 5.92 1.58 -14.71
N LYS A 237 6.04 2.43 -15.74
CA LYS A 237 5.55 3.81 -15.70
C LYS A 237 4.36 3.99 -16.65
N MET A 238 3.24 4.42 -16.10
CA MET A 238 1.98 4.67 -16.80
C MET A 238 1.83 6.15 -17.13
N GLU A 239 1.02 6.52 -18.12
CA GLU A 239 0.74 7.94 -18.38
C GLU A 239 0.10 8.59 -17.15
N ILE A 240 0.38 9.88 -16.95
CA ILE A 240 -0.30 10.67 -15.92
C ILE A 240 -1.80 10.76 -16.26
N LEU A 241 -2.62 10.83 -15.22
CA LEU A 241 -4.05 11.12 -15.36
C LEU A 241 -4.22 12.63 -15.63
N PRO A 242 -4.88 13.05 -16.73
CA PRO A 242 -4.99 14.47 -17.11
C PRO A 242 -5.71 15.37 -16.11
N ASP A 243 -6.75 14.87 -15.44
CA ASP A 243 -7.62 15.66 -14.56
C ASP A 243 -7.25 15.47 -13.07
N ASP A 244 -6.65 14.33 -12.72
CA ASP A 244 -5.80 14.22 -11.55
C ASP A 244 -4.69 15.27 -11.65
N GLY A 245 -4.29 15.83 -10.53
CA GLY A 245 -3.14 16.75 -10.52
C GLY A 245 -2.30 16.58 -9.29
N ILE A 246 -2.44 15.45 -8.60
CA ILE A 246 -1.33 14.86 -7.85
C ILE A 246 -0.59 13.82 -8.71
N HIS A 247 -1.28 13.21 -9.69
CA HIS A 247 -0.76 12.20 -10.63
C HIS A 247 -0.20 10.95 -9.94
N HIS A 248 -0.75 10.60 -8.78
CA HIS A 248 -0.31 9.45 -7.99
C HIS A 248 -1.09 8.19 -8.38
N ILE A 249 -0.39 7.05 -8.45
CA ILE A 249 -1.02 5.77 -8.75
C ILE A 249 -1.93 5.25 -7.63
N ASP A 250 -1.66 5.63 -6.37
CA ASP A 250 -2.48 5.21 -5.23
C ASP A 250 -3.91 5.78 -5.22
N MET A 251 -4.18 6.75 -6.08
CA MET A 251 -5.50 7.33 -6.26
C MET A 251 -6.41 6.49 -7.16
N HIS A 252 -5.86 5.56 -7.96
CA HIS A 252 -6.65 4.77 -8.91
C HIS A 252 -6.27 3.29 -9.02
N MET A 253 -5.14 2.86 -8.43
CA MET A 253 -4.66 1.48 -8.46
C MET A 253 -4.10 1.08 -7.09
N LYS A 254 -4.17 -0.21 -6.76
CA LYS A 254 -3.47 -0.81 -5.63
C LYS A 254 -3.05 -2.25 -5.92
N LEU A 255 -1.82 -2.61 -5.55
CA LEU A 255 -1.40 -4.02 -5.51
C LEU A 255 -1.97 -4.69 -4.26
N LEU A 256 -2.60 -5.86 -4.43
CA LEU A 256 -3.15 -6.63 -3.31
C LEU A 256 -2.28 -7.82 -2.89
N ASN A 257 -1.48 -8.31 -3.83
CA ASN A 257 -0.48 -9.36 -3.69
C ASN A 257 0.40 -9.36 -4.96
N GLU A 258 1.27 -10.35 -5.09
CA GLU A 258 2.24 -10.50 -6.18
C GLU A 258 1.61 -10.65 -7.58
N THR A 259 0.31 -10.89 -7.66
CA THR A 259 -0.41 -11.21 -8.91
C THR A 259 -1.66 -10.39 -9.17
N THR A 260 -2.11 -9.58 -8.22
CA THR A 260 -3.45 -8.97 -8.27
C THR A 260 -3.41 -7.45 -8.20
N LEU A 261 -3.98 -6.82 -9.24
CA LEU A 261 -4.24 -5.38 -9.31
C LEU A 261 -5.70 -5.10 -8.89
N LEU A 262 -5.90 -4.18 -7.94
CA LEU A 262 -7.19 -3.54 -7.71
C LEU A 262 -7.18 -2.18 -8.42
N VAL A 263 -8.13 -1.95 -9.32
CA VAL A 263 -8.19 -0.74 -10.15
C VAL A 263 -9.56 -0.09 -10.03
N GLY A 264 -9.56 1.23 -9.80
CA GLY A 264 -10.77 2.03 -9.77
C GLY A 264 -11.56 1.98 -11.07
N LYS A 265 -12.88 2.06 -10.95
CA LYS A 265 -13.79 2.21 -12.09
C LYS A 265 -14.69 3.41 -11.89
N TYR A 266 -14.43 4.46 -12.68
CA TYR A 266 -15.34 5.58 -12.84
C TYR A 266 -16.37 5.25 -13.93
N PRO A 267 -17.56 5.88 -13.92
CA PRO A 267 -18.49 5.81 -15.04
C PRO A 267 -17.87 6.31 -16.35
N ASP A 268 -18.31 5.75 -17.47
CA ASP A 268 -17.85 6.17 -18.80
C ASP A 268 -18.15 7.65 -19.04
N GLY A 269 -17.19 8.38 -19.61
CA GLY A 269 -17.29 9.82 -19.86
C GLY A 269 -16.95 10.71 -18.65
N GLU A 270 -16.72 10.13 -17.48
CA GLU A 270 -16.15 10.88 -16.35
C GLU A 270 -14.64 11.12 -16.56
N PRO A 271 -14.11 12.22 -16.01
CA PRO A 271 -12.68 12.56 -16.00
C PRO A 271 -11.77 11.38 -15.61
N ASP A 272 -10.63 11.26 -16.29
CA ASP A 272 -9.63 10.17 -16.16
C ASP A 272 -10.10 8.73 -16.42
N ALA A 273 -11.41 8.46 -16.62
CA ALA A 273 -11.93 7.09 -16.77
C ALA A 273 -11.24 6.33 -17.92
N ASP A 274 -11.16 6.95 -19.10
CA ASP A 274 -10.53 6.36 -20.29
C ASP A 274 -9.02 6.16 -20.11
N GLN A 275 -8.34 7.12 -19.44
CA GLN A 275 -6.90 7.03 -19.22
C GLN A 275 -6.54 5.93 -18.21
N ILE A 276 -7.37 5.71 -17.19
CA ILE A 276 -7.20 4.59 -16.25
C ILE A 276 -7.32 3.26 -16.99
N GLU A 277 -8.29 3.11 -17.89
CA GLU A 277 -8.40 1.89 -18.72
C GLU A 277 -7.21 1.72 -19.66
N ALA A 278 -6.76 2.81 -20.31
CA ALA A 278 -5.59 2.77 -21.19
C ALA A 278 -4.32 2.36 -20.43
N ASN A 279 -4.09 2.90 -19.25
CA ASN A 279 -2.98 2.54 -18.37
C ASN A 279 -3.06 1.07 -17.92
N LEU A 280 -4.26 0.60 -17.55
CA LEU A 280 -4.48 -0.81 -17.22
C LEU A 280 -4.17 -1.74 -18.41
N GLN A 281 -4.67 -1.41 -19.60
CA GLN A 281 -4.38 -2.20 -20.81
C GLN A 281 -2.90 -2.20 -21.16
N TYR A 282 -2.23 -1.05 -21.03
CA TYR A 282 -0.78 -0.96 -21.18
C TYR A 282 -0.06 -1.92 -20.23
N VAL A 283 -0.46 -1.98 -18.95
CA VAL A 283 0.14 -2.91 -18.00
C VAL A 283 -0.07 -4.37 -18.41
N LEU A 284 -1.32 -4.76 -18.72
CA LEU A 284 -1.69 -6.14 -19.03
C LEU A 284 -1.06 -6.66 -20.33
N GLN A 285 -0.83 -5.79 -21.31
CA GLN A 285 -0.26 -6.17 -22.60
C GLN A 285 1.25 -6.33 -22.57
N ASN A 286 1.94 -5.58 -21.70
CA ASN A 286 3.41 -5.47 -21.72
C ASN A 286 4.10 -6.21 -20.56
N TYR A 287 3.37 -6.53 -19.50
CA TYR A 287 3.98 -7.05 -18.28
C TYR A 287 3.25 -8.27 -17.73
N LYS A 288 4.02 -9.12 -17.04
CA LYS A 288 3.57 -10.32 -16.35
C LYS A 288 3.90 -10.20 -14.87
N THR A 289 3.22 -10.99 -14.04
CA THR A 289 3.54 -11.15 -12.63
C THR A 289 4.94 -11.75 -12.45
N ILE A 290 5.43 -11.78 -11.20
CA ILE A 290 6.71 -12.44 -10.88
C ILE A 290 6.71 -13.94 -11.19
N PHE A 291 5.52 -14.55 -11.34
CA PHE A 291 5.35 -15.95 -11.71
C PHE A 291 5.19 -16.17 -13.21
N GLY A 292 5.35 -15.11 -14.03
CA GLY A 292 5.20 -15.16 -15.48
C GLY A 292 3.75 -15.25 -15.96
N THR A 293 2.76 -15.12 -15.07
CA THR A 293 1.33 -15.15 -15.39
C THR A 293 0.78 -13.75 -15.70
N ASP A 294 -0.41 -13.68 -16.27
CA ASP A 294 -1.16 -12.42 -16.35
C ASP A 294 -1.59 -11.93 -14.97
N PHE A 295 -1.66 -10.61 -14.81
CA PHE A 295 -2.22 -10.01 -13.60
C PHE A 295 -3.73 -10.30 -13.50
N LYS A 296 -4.18 -10.72 -12.32
CA LYS A 296 -5.60 -10.72 -11.98
C LYS A 296 -6.03 -9.28 -11.72
N VAL A 297 -7.13 -8.86 -12.35
CA VAL A 297 -7.67 -7.51 -12.16
C VAL A 297 -8.98 -7.57 -11.39
N ILE A 298 -9.06 -6.81 -10.30
CA ILE A 298 -10.27 -6.58 -9.52
C ILE A 298 -10.68 -5.12 -9.72
N ARG A 299 -11.94 -4.88 -10.09
CA ARG A 299 -12.47 -3.53 -10.32
C ARG A 299 -13.29 -3.09 -9.12
N VAL A 300 -13.04 -1.87 -8.63
CA VAL A 300 -13.84 -1.25 -7.57
C VAL A 300 -14.54 0.00 -8.10
N PRO A 301 -15.88 0.07 -8.08
CA PRO A 301 -16.61 1.28 -8.48
C PRO A 301 -16.26 2.45 -7.57
N MET A 302 -15.83 3.56 -8.16
CA MET A 302 -15.47 4.78 -7.42
C MET A 302 -16.72 5.61 -7.12
N PRO A 303 -16.88 6.16 -5.90
CA PRO A 303 -18.12 6.80 -5.51
C PRO A 303 -18.15 8.27 -5.96
N PRO A 304 -19.30 8.80 -6.39
CA PRO A 304 -19.46 10.23 -6.62
C PRO A 304 -19.45 10.99 -5.29
N TYR A 305 -19.44 12.32 -5.35
CA TYR A 305 -19.80 13.16 -4.21
C TYR A 305 -21.26 12.98 -3.78
N SER A 306 -21.64 13.57 -2.64
CA SER A 306 -23.00 13.50 -2.09
C SER A 306 -24.06 14.06 -3.05
N ASN A 307 -23.70 15.03 -3.89
CA ASN A 307 -24.54 15.61 -4.94
C ASN A 307 -24.58 14.79 -6.25
N GLY A 308 -23.90 13.64 -6.31
CA GLY A 308 -23.88 12.75 -7.47
C GLY A 308 -22.86 13.11 -8.55
N THR A 309 -22.08 14.18 -8.39
CA THR A 309 -21.06 14.57 -9.39
C THR A 309 -19.70 13.94 -9.07
N TYR A 310 -18.91 13.68 -10.11
CA TYR A 310 -17.47 13.43 -10.00
C TYR A 310 -16.70 14.72 -10.32
N PRO A 311 -15.65 15.06 -9.56
CA PRO A 311 -14.82 16.22 -9.85
C PRO A 311 -13.96 16.01 -11.11
N GLY A 312 -14.01 16.95 -12.05
CA GLY A 312 -13.04 17.03 -13.15
C GLY A 312 -11.72 17.69 -12.83
N ASN A 313 -11.44 17.93 -11.55
CA ASN A 313 -10.17 18.50 -11.09
C ASN A 313 -9.47 17.57 -10.09
N GLY A 314 -9.59 16.24 -10.22
CA GLY A 314 -8.72 15.27 -9.54
C GLY A 314 -8.98 14.97 -8.06
N PHE A 315 -9.96 15.60 -7.42
CA PHE A 315 -10.33 15.30 -6.01
C PHE A 315 -11.32 14.14 -5.89
N ASN A 316 -11.21 13.17 -6.80
CA ASN A 316 -12.13 12.05 -6.88
C ASN A 316 -12.02 11.21 -5.61
N ARG A 317 -13.18 10.91 -5.00
CA ARG A 317 -13.24 9.89 -3.96
C ARG A 317 -12.75 8.57 -4.55
N THR A 318 -11.99 7.82 -3.75
CA THR A 318 -11.32 6.61 -4.21
C THR A 318 -11.26 5.54 -3.13
N TYR A 319 -11.54 4.30 -3.51
CA TYR A 319 -11.41 3.12 -2.65
C TYR A 319 -10.08 2.38 -2.86
N THR A 320 -9.18 2.86 -3.72
CA THR A 320 -7.84 2.27 -3.89
C THR A 320 -6.85 2.82 -2.86
N ASN A 321 -7.10 4.01 -2.32
CA ASN A 321 -6.22 4.71 -1.37
C ASN A 321 -6.33 4.15 0.06
N ALA A 322 -6.19 2.83 0.17
CA ALA A 322 -6.20 2.04 1.40
C ALA A 322 -4.77 1.67 1.83
N THR A 323 -4.59 1.24 3.08
CA THR A 323 -3.28 0.82 3.61
C THR A 323 -3.33 -0.56 4.25
N PHE A 324 -2.34 -1.40 3.95
CA PHE A 324 -2.11 -2.64 4.67
C PHE A 324 -1.34 -2.40 5.96
N PHE A 325 -1.76 -3.07 7.03
CA PHE A 325 -0.96 -3.21 8.24
C PHE A 325 -1.22 -4.58 8.86
N ASN A 326 -0.30 -5.52 8.59
CA ASN A 326 -0.39 -6.92 9.00
C ASN A 326 -1.72 -7.58 8.60
N LYS A 327 -2.61 -7.91 9.55
CA LYS A 327 -3.91 -8.58 9.25
C LYS A 327 -5.04 -7.61 8.96
N THR A 328 -4.77 -6.31 8.95
CA THR A 328 -5.77 -5.26 8.74
C THR A 328 -5.50 -4.50 7.45
N VAL A 329 -6.58 -4.18 6.73
CA VAL A 329 -6.57 -3.15 5.69
C VAL A 329 -7.41 -1.98 6.17
N ILE A 330 -6.83 -0.79 6.19
CA ILE A 330 -7.53 0.44 6.54
C ILE A 330 -8.03 1.07 5.25
N LEU A 331 -9.34 1.11 5.06
CA LEU A 331 -10.02 1.48 3.81
C LEU A 331 -10.72 2.84 3.96
N PRO A 332 -10.52 3.82 3.06
CA PRO A 332 -11.34 5.03 3.07
C PRO A 332 -12.82 4.72 2.84
N SER A 333 -13.68 5.45 3.55
CA SER A 333 -15.13 5.46 3.36
C SER A 333 -15.66 6.87 3.16
N TYR A 334 -16.83 6.98 2.54
CA TYR A 334 -17.41 8.26 2.15
C TYR A 334 -18.91 8.33 2.39
N GLU A 335 -19.67 7.42 1.80
CA GLU A 335 -21.13 7.38 1.88
C GLU A 335 -21.57 5.92 1.96
N THR A 336 -22.35 5.57 2.99
CA THR A 336 -22.73 4.18 3.27
C THR A 336 -23.31 3.44 2.05
N LYS A 337 -24.09 4.13 1.20
CA LYS A 337 -24.68 3.54 -0.01
C LYS A 337 -23.67 3.03 -1.02
N TYR A 338 -22.48 3.62 -1.10
CA TYR A 338 -21.41 3.19 -1.99
C TYR A 338 -20.37 2.32 -1.26
N ASP A 339 -20.11 2.66 0.01
CA ASP A 339 -19.11 1.98 0.84
C ASP A 339 -19.40 0.48 1.01
N THR A 340 -20.68 0.09 1.06
CA THR A 340 -21.07 -1.33 1.17
C THR A 340 -20.59 -2.18 0.00
N THR A 341 -20.59 -1.63 -1.22
CA THR A 341 -20.10 -2.33 -2.42
C THR A 341 -18.59 -2.45 -2.39
N ALA A 342 -17.89 -1.36 -2.06
CA ALA A 342 -16.44 -1.35 -1.96
C ALA A 342 -15.95 -2.30 -0.86
N LEU A 343 -16.56 -2.26 0.32
CA LEU A 343 -16.25 -3.15 1.44
C LEU A 343 -16.37 -4.63 1.03
N ARG A 344 -17.45 -5.01 0.35
CA ARG A 344 -17.65 -6.39 -0.12
C ARG A 344 -16.55 -6.81 -1.11
N ILE A 345 -16.22 -5.97 -2.08
CA ILE A 345 -15.16 -6.25 -3.06
C ILE A 345 -13.81 -6.46 -2.34
N TRP A 346 -13.48 -5.60 -1.39
CA TRP A 346 -12.25 -5.71 -0.58
C TRP A 346 -12.23 -6.98 0.28
N GLN A 347 -13.35 -7.35 0.91
CA GLN A 347 -13.47 -8.58 1.70
C GLN A 347 -13.35 -9.85 0.84
N GLU A 348 -13.94 -9.85 -0.37
CA GLU A 348 -13.82 -10.94 -1.33
C GLU A 348 -12.40 -11.05 -1.90
N ALA A 349 -11.73 -9.92 -2.13
CA ALA A 349 -10.38 -9.86 -2.67
C ALA A 349 -9.30 -10.27 -1.64
N LEU A 350 -9.54 -10.02 -0.35
CA LEU A 350 -8.61 -10.28 0.75
C LEU A 350 -9.26 -11.10 1.87
N PRO A 351 -9.60 -12.39 1.64
CA PRO A 351 -10.22 -13.22 2.65
C PRO A 351 -9.40 -13.25 3.96
N GLY A 352 -10.10 -13.14 5.08
CA GLY A 352 -9.51 -13.16 6.43
C GLY A 352 -8.90 -11.84 6.90
N TYR A 353 -8.60 -10.89 6.01
CA TYR A 353 -8.17 -9.56 6.44
C TYR A 353 -9.32 -8.82 7.14
N ARG A 354 -9.00 -8.12 8.23
CA ARG A 354 -9.95 -7.18 8.85
C ARG A 354 -9.95 -5.89 8.03
N ILE A 355 -11.09 -5.57 7.41
CA ILE A 355 -11.26 -4.29 6.70
C ILE A 355 -11.79 -3.24 7.69
N ALA A 356 -10.95 -2.27 8.04
CA ALA A 356 -11.28 -1.16 8.94
C ALA A 356 -11.59 0.10 8.12
N MET A 357 -12.87 0.47 8.02
CA MET A 357 -13.27 1.65 7.25
C MET A 357 -13.08 2.95 8.04
N VAL A 358 -12.52 3.98 7.39
CA VAL A 358 -12.30 5.32 7.96
C VAL A 358 -12.91 6.39 7.07
N ASN A 359 -13.76 7.25 7.64
CA ASN A 359 -14.41 8.32 6.89
C ASN A 359 -13.38 9.35 6.40
N CYS A 360 -13.17 9.43 5.09
CA CYS A 360 -12.17 10.29 4.46
C CYS A 360 -12.78 11.47 3.70
N ASN A 361 -14.02 11.87 3.99
CA ASN A 361 -14.67 13.03 3.35
C ASN A 361 -13.92 14.35 3.54
N SER A 362 -13.17 14.49 4.63
CA SER A 362 -12.37 15.68 4.90
C SER A 362 -11.03 15.69 4.15
N PRO A 363 -10.14 14.68 4.28
CA PRO A 363 -8.83 14.70 3.60
C PRO A 363 -8.92 14.60 2.07
N ILE A 364 -9.96 13.94 1.52
CA ILE A 364 -10.09 13.77 0.07
C ILE A 364 -10.26 15.09 -0.69
N GLN A 365 -10.75 16.13 -0.02
CA GLN A 365 -10.87 17.48 -0.58
C GLN A 365 -9.51 18.14 -0.81
N SER A 366 -8.42 17.54 -0.28
CA SER A 366 -7.04 17.95 -0.52
C SER A 366 -6.24 16.94 -1.35
N GLY A 367 -6.90 15.93 -1.94
CA GLY A 367 -6.29 15.03 -2.92
C GLY A 367 -5.68 13.77 -2.34
N GLY A 368 -6.05 13.35 -1.12
CA GLY A 368 -5.59 12.10 -0.55
C GLY A 368 -6.53 11.51 0.50
N ALA A 369 -6.34 10.24 0.84
CA ALA A 369 -7.13 9.55 1.86
C ALA A 369 -6.22 8.78 2.83
N VAL A 370 -6.55 7.53 3.17
CA VAL A 370 -5.82 6.75 4.19
C VAL A 370 -4.38 6.48 3.77
N HIS A 371 -4.16 6.06 2.53
CA HIS A 371 -2.83 5.69 2.04
C HIS A 371 -1.87 6.87 2.04
N CYS A 372 -2.32 8.05 1.63
CA CYS A 372 -1.49 9.26 1.57
C CYS A 372 -1.03 9.75 2.96
N ILE A 373 -1.75 9.41 4.03
CA ILE A 373 -1.46 9.89 5.41
C ILE A 373 -0.95 8.78 6.34
N THR A 374 -0.48 7.69 5.76
CA THR A 374 0.12 6.56 6.49
C THR A 374 1.38 6.07 5.79
N LYS A 375 2.35 5.56 6.55
CA LYS A 375 3.55 4.90 6.01
C LYS A 375 3.92 3.69 6.87
N GLU A 376 4.01 2.53 6.25
CA GLU A 376 4.47 1.30 6.89
C GLU A 376 5.99 1.25 7.05
N ILE A 377 6.44 0.63 8.14
CA ILE A 377 7.85 0.26 8.35
C ILE A 377 7.92 -1.26 8.45
N GLY A 378 8.68 -1.88 7.54
CA GLY A 378 8.90 -3.32 7.50
C GLY A 378 9.50 -3.85 8.78
N ALA A 379 9.24 -5.10 9.13
CA ALA A 379 9.81 -5.65 10.36
C ALA A 379 11.30 -5.96 10.27
N ASN A 380 11.96 -5.90 11.42
CA ASN A 380 13.27 -6.52 11.60
C ASN A 380 13.16 -8.04 11.50
N GLU A 381 14.17 -8.66 10.88
CA GLU A 381 14.26 -10.10 10.61
C GLU A 381 12.93 -10.66 10.04
N PRO A 382 12.47 -10.21 8.86
CA PRO A 382 11.19 -10.64 8.30
C PRO A 382 11.19 -12.14 8.02
N LEU A 383 10.04 -12.79 8.23
CA LEU A 383 9.79 -14.16 7.78
C LEU A 383 8.97 -14.09 6.50
N ARG A 384 9.66 -14.06 5.36
CA ARG A 384 9.08 -13.83 4.04
C ARG A 384 8.62 -15.15 3.43
N ILE A 385 7.40 -15.17 2.90
CA ILE A 385 6.81 -16.30 2.19
C ILE A 385 6.23 -15.74 0.89
N VAL A 386 6.72 -16.24 -0.25
CA VAL A 386 6.18 -15.92 -1.58
C VAL A 386 5.65 -17.20 -2.21
N HIS A 387 4.37 -17.22 -2.49
CA HIS A 387 3.68 -18.39 -3.00
C HIS A 387 2.76 -17.98 -4.14
N ASN A 388 2.82 -18.68 -5.26
CA ASN A 388 1.79 -18.59 -6.30
C ASN A 388 0.68 -19.58 -5.96
N PRO A 389 -0.52 -19.13 -5.55
CA PRO A 389 -1.61 -20.04 -5.22
C PRO A 389 -1.93 -20.96 -6.40
N ILE A 390 -2.31 -22.21 -6.09
CA ILE A 390 -2.85 -23.09 -7.13
C ILE A 390 -4.05 -22.39 -7.75
N VAL A 391 -4.10 -22.39 -9.08
CA VAL A 391 -5.21 -21.81 -9.86
C VAL A 391 -6.55 -22.36 -9.36
N ASP A 392 -7.62 -21.57 -9.54
CA ASP A 392 -8.96 -21.89 -9.03
C ASP A 392 -9.45 -23.31 -9.41
N TYR A 393 -8.92 -23.90 -10.49
CA TYR A 393 -9.26 -25.24 -10.94
C TYR A 393 -8.07 -26.05 -11.40
N VAL A 394 -8.03 -27.33 -11.02
CA VAL A 394 -7.04 -28.32 -11.48
C VAL A 394 -7.74 -29.53 -12.08
N ASN A 395 -7.10 -30.20 -13.04
CA ASN A 395 -7.60 -31.49 -13.55
C ASN A 395 -7.35 -32.59 -12.52
N TYR A 396 -8.25 -33.57 -12.44
CA TYR A 396 -8.02 -34.76 -11.61
C TYR A 396 -6.64 -35.38 -11.86
N SER A 397 -5.91 -35.65 -10.77
CA SER A 397 -4.56 -36.18 -10.80
C SER A 397 -4.38 -37.23 -9.71
N ILE A 398 -4.10 -38.46 -10.11
CA ILE A 398 -3.79 -39.56 -9.18
C ILE A 398 -2.47 -39.34 -8.43
N SER A 399 -1.53 -38.58 -9.01
CA SER A 399 -0.24 -38.23 -8.41
C SER A 399 -0.34 -37.07 -7.41
N GLY A 400 -1.52 -36.47 -7.25
CA GLY A 400 -1.71 -35.29 -6.40
C GLY A 400 -1.40 -33.97 -7.12
N TYR A 401 -1.20 -32.92 -6.32
CA TYR A 401 -1.04 -31.55 -6.80
C TYR A 401 0.18 -30.91 -6.13
N ASN A 402 1.22 -30.64 -6.93
CA ASN A 402 2.42 -29.98 -6.45
C ASN A 402 2.16 -28.50 -6.18
N THR A 403 2.79 -27.99 -5.14
CA THR A 403 2.80 -26.59 -4.78
C THR A 403 4.15 -26.22 -4.19
N SER A 404 4.55 -24.96 -4.32
CA SER A 404 5.83 -24.50 -3.80
C SER A 404 5.77 -23.07 -3.31
N ALA A 405 6.67 -22.71 -2.41
CA ALA A 405 6.82 -21.36 -1.92
C ALA A 405 8.30 -21.05 -1.66
N LYS A 406 8.70 -19.81 -1.97
CA LYS A 406 9.98 -19.28 -1.56
C LYS A 406 9.87 -18.75 -0.14
N ILE A 407 10.57 -19.37 0.81
CA ILE A 407 10.46 -19.08 2.25
C ILE A 407 11.81 -18.68 2.80
N GLN A 408 11.93 -17.44 3.30
CA GLN A 408 13.22 -16.84 3.65
C GLN A 408 13.18 -16.19 5.04
N HIS A 409 14.27 -16.38 5.78
CA HIS A 409 14.53 -15.71 7.05
C HIS A 409 16.06 -15.67 7.29
N ILE A 410 16.58 -14.61 7.90
CA ILE A 410 18.04 -14.47 8.12
C ILE A 410 18.68 -15.63 8.91
N LYS A 411 17.94 -16.24 9.83
CA LYS A 411 18.39 -17.41 10.62
C LYS A 411 18.14 -18.75 9.94
N GLY A 412 17.59 -18.78 8.73
CA GLY A 412 17.09 -19.98 8.07
C GLY A 412 15.73 -20.43 8.61
N ILE A 413 15.17 -21.45 7.95
CA ILE A 413 13.84 -21.99 8.22
C ILE A 413 13.95 -23.31 8.97
N LYS A 414 13.14 -23.47 10.01
CA LYS A 414 13.09 -24.69 10.84
C LYS A 414 12.14 -25.72 10.25
N TYR A 415 10.94 -25.28 9.85
CA TYR A 415 9.99 -26.10 9.10
C TYR A 415 9.02 -25.21 8.31
N ALA A 416 8.43 -25.79 7.26
CA ALA A 416 7.27 -25.26 6.57
C ALA A 416 6.25 -26.37 6.32
N THR A 417 4.98 -26.02 6.50
CA THR A 417 3.87 -26.98 6.47
C THR A 417 2.69 -26.34 5.75
N ILE A 418 2.13 -27.05 4.78
CA ILE A 418 0.82 -26.72 4.22
C ILE A 418 -0.24 -27.30 5.13
N TYR A 419 -1.21 -26.50 5.51
CA TYR A 419 -2.39 -26.95 6.24
C TYR A 419 -3.59 -26.86 5.33
N TYR A 420 -4.27 -27.99 5.08
CA TYR A 420 -5.40 -28.04 4.16
C TYR A 420 -6.63 -28.73 4.75
N LYS A 421 -7.80 -28.44 4.18
CA LYS A 421 -9.06 -29.14 4.46
C LYS A 421 -9.95 -29.16 3.22
N THR A 422 -10.83 -30.15 3.13
CA THR A 422 -11.81 -30.28 2.04
C THR A 422 -13.24 -30.04 2.51
N ASP A 423 -13.45 -30.05 3.83
CA ASP A 423 -14.70 -29.68 4.47
C ASP A 423 -14.42 -28.48 5.39
N THR A 424 -15.21 -27.41 5.26
CA THR A 424 -15.04 -26.20 6.09
C THR A 424 -15.19 -26.46 7.58
N SER A 425 -15.90 -27.54 7.97
CA SER A 425 -16.11 -27.96 9.36
C SER A 425 -15.00 -28.87 9.91
N SER A 426 -14.12 -29.40 9.07
CA SER A 426 -13.05 -30.31 9.50
C SER A 426 -11.83 -29.57 10.04
N VAL A 427 -11.02 -30.28 10.83
CA VAL A 427 -9.68 -29.84 11.22
C VAL A 427 -8.74 -29.83 10.00
N PHE A 428 -7.71 -29.00 10.04
CA PHE A 428 -6.68 -28.96 9.00
C PHE A 428 -5.77 -30.19 9.08
N THR A 429 -5.48 -30.78 7.93
CA THR A 429 -4.47 -31.83 7.75
C THR A 429 -3.14 -31.20 7.33
N PRO A 430 -2.02 -31.51 8.01
CA PRO A 430 -0.71 -31.00 7.65
C PRO A 430 -0.05 -31.80 6.52
N ILE A 431 0.68 -31.11 5.65
CA ILE A 431 1.61 -31.66 4.67
C ILE A 431 2.95 -30.97 4.91
N GLU A 432 3.97 -31.74 5.29
CA GLU A 432 5.33 -31.23 5.44
C GLU A 432 5.89 -30.80 4.08
N MET A 433 6.42 -29.59 4.01
CA MET A 433 7.16 -29.11 2.84
C MET A 433 8.64 -29.41 3.00
N LYS A 434 9.31 -29.71 1.90
CA LYS A 434 10.76 -29.97 1.86
C LYS A 434 11.47 -28.85 1.13
N GLU A 435 12.53 -28.32 1.73
CA GLU A 435 13.42 -27.40 1.04
C GLU A 435 14.14 -28.11 -0.11
N THR A 436 14.28 -27.39 -1.21
CA THR A 436 15.02 -27.80 -2.40
C THR A 436 16.25 -26.92 -2.57
N THR A 437 16.28 -26.03 -3.56
CA THR A 437 17.37 -25.07 -3.79
C THR A 437 16.86 -23.64 -3.66
N ASP A 438 17.75 -22.70 -3.35
CA ASP A 438 17.45 -21.25 -3.32
C ASP A 438 16.28 -20.83 -2.43
N ASN A 439 16.10 -21.51 -1.29
CA ASN A 439 15.00 -21.33 -0.34
C ASN A 439 13.62 -21.68 -0.91
N GLU A 440 13.55 -22.52 -1.95
CA GLU A 440 12.30 -23.03 -2.49
C GLU A 440 11.84 -24.27 -1.73
N TRP A 441 10.65 -24.20 -1.14
CA TRP A 441 10.02 -25.28 -0.38
C TRP A 441 8.90 -25.89 -1.19
N VAL A 442 8.88 -27.22 -1.32
CA VAL A 442 7.88 -27.93 -2.12
C VAL A 442 7.02 -28.83 -1.24
N GLY A 443 5.72 -28.87 -1.54
CA GLY A 443 4.78 -29.82 -0.96
C GLY A 443 3.90 -30.42 -2.05
N ASN A 444 3.32 -31.59 -1.77
CA ASN A 444 2.41 -32.24 -2.70
C ASN A 444 1.11 -32.60 -1.98
N PHE A 445 0.00 -32.01 -2.42
CA PHE A 445 -1.33 -32.42 -1.97
C PHE A 445 -1.61 -33.84 -2.45
N PRO A 446 -2.33 -34.67 -1.66
CA PRO A 446 -2.79 -35.96 -2.15
C PRO A 446 -3.81 -35.79 -3.30
N SER A 447 -4.10 -36.88 -3.99
CA SER A 447 -5.25 -36.92 -4.92
C SER A 447 -6.54 -36.67 -4.13
N PHE A 448 -7.47 -35.92 -4.74
CA PHE A 448 -8.83 -35.72 -4.23
C PHE A 448 -9.84 -36.21 -5.26
N PRO A 449 -11.04 -36.64 -4.84
CA PRO A 449 -12.14 -36.90 -5.76
C PRO A 449 -12.46 -35.68 -6.63
N GLU A 450 -13.04 -35.93 -7.81
CA GLU A 450 -13.59 -34.87 -8.65
C GLU A 450 -14.66 -34.06 -7.88
N ASP A 451 -14.80 -32.79 -8.25
CA ASP A 451 -15.66 -31.78 -7.60
C ASP A 451 -15.29 -31.47 -6.13
N THR A 452 -14.11 -31.92 -5.66
CA THR A 452 -13.61 -31.55 -4.33
C THR A 452 -13.07 -30.13 -4.34
N LYS A 453 -13.54 -29.31 -3.39
CA LYS A 453 -12.96 -28.00 -3.08
C LYS A 453 -11.95 -28.14 -1.93
N VAL A 454 -10.73 -27.66 -2.15
CA VAL A 454 -9.64 -27.71 -1.18
C VAL A 454 -9.37 -26.30 -0.68
N PHE A 455 -9.29 -26.10 0.63
CA PHE A 455 -8.88 -24.85 1.26
C PHE A 455 -7.54 -25.04 1.96
N TYR A 456 -6.61 -24.11 1.81
CA TYR A 456 -5.28 -24.26 2.41
C TYR A 456 -4.58 -22.94 2.72
N TYR A 457 -3.54 -23.04 3.54
CA TYR A 457 -2.56 -22.00 3.82
C TYR A 457 -1.20 -22.64 4.13
N ILE A 458 -0.13 -21.83 4.12
CA ILE A 458 1.21 -22.27 4.53
C ILE A 458 1.51 -21.68 5.90
N LYS A 459 2.11 -22.49 6.79
CA LYS A 459 2.66 -22.05 8.07
C LYS A 459 4.13 -22.44 8.13
N THR A 460 4.97 -21.54 8.63
CA THR A 460 6.41 -21.79 8.77
C THR A 460 6.94 -21.20 10.07
N GLU A 461 7.99 -21.82 10.59
CA GLU A 461 8.77 -21.35 11.73
C GLU A 461 10.23 -21.21 11.29
N SER A 462 10.85 -20.08 11.64
CA SER A 462 12.28 -19.87 11.43
C SER A 462 13.12 -20.50 12.56
N ASN A 463 14.43 -20.64 12.36
CA ASN A 463 15.33 -21.10 13.43
C ASN A 463 15.44 -20.12 14.61
N SER A 464 14.94 -18.89 14.50
CA SER A 464 14.79 -17.97 15.64
C SER A 464 13.51 -18.20 16.45
N GLY A 465 12.63 -19.11 16.00
CA GLY A 465 11.32 -19.36 16.61
C GLY A 465 10.22 -18.43 16.13
N LYS A 466 10.48 -17.54 15.16
CA LYS A 466 9.46 -16.68 14.56
C LYS A 466 8.52 -17.54 13.71
N VAL A 467 7.21 -17.40 13.93
CA VAL A 467 6.17 -18.17 13.21
C VAL A 467 5.35 -17.22 12.37
N ARG A 468 5.09 -17.61 11.11
CA ARG A 468 4.13 -16.93 10.24
C ARG A 468 3.28 -17.89 9.45
N THR A 469 2.15 -17.35 9.00
CA THR A 469 1.29 -17.96 8.00
C THR A 469 1.27 -17.12 6.73
N HIS A 470 0.98 -17.77 5.60
CA HIS A 470 0.71 -17.14 4.33
C HIS A 470 -0.59 -17.77 3.75
N PRO A 471 -1.63 -16.96 3.44
CA PRO A 471 -1.72 -15.52 3.70
C PRO A 471 -1.57 -15.17 5.20
N ILE A 472 -1.14 -13.95 5.50
CA ILE A 472 -0.96 -13.47 6.89
C ILE A 472 -2.20 -13.67 7.78
N PRO A 473 -3.44 -13.47 7.31
CA PRO A 473 -4.63 -13.70 8.12
C PRO A 473 -5.03 -15.18 8.26
N ALA A 474 -4.25 -16.15 7.76
CA ALA A 474 -4.63 -17.55 7.95
C ALA A 474 -4.56 -17.93 9.45
N PRO A 475 -5.49 -18.80 9.95
CA PRO A 475 -6.43 -19.62 9.18
C PRO A 475 -7.75 -18.94 8.79
N GLU A 476 -8.00 -17.69 9.16
CA GLU A 476 -9.22 -16.95 8.79
C GLU A 476 -9.25 -16.61 7.29
N GLY A 477 -8.08 -16.39 6.67
CA GLY A 477 -7.89 -16.21 5.24
C GLY A 477 -7.23 -17.42 4.59
N LEU A 478 -7.86 -18.00 3.57
CA LEU A 478 -7.41 -19.23 2.91
C LEU A 478 -7.42 -19.07 1.39
N TRP A 479 -6.46 -19.72 0.73
CA TRP A 479 -6.60 -20.00 -0.69
C TRP A 479 -7.50 -21.21 -0.90
N ASN A 480 -8.04 -21.35 -2.11
CA ASN A 480 -8.80 -22.52 -2.48
C ASN A 480 -8.65 -22.86 -3.95
N PHE A 481 -8.80 -24.14 -4.27
CA PHE A 481 -8.91 -24.64 -5.64
C PHE A 481 -9.91 -25.80 -5.70
N GLU A 482 -10.45 -26.08 -6.89
CA GLU A 482 -11.43 -27.13 -7.14
C GLU A 482 -10.88 -28.17 -8.13
N VAL A 483 -11.10 -29.45 -7.85
CA VAL A 483 -10.70 -30.56 -8.74
C VAL A 483 -11.79 -30.79 -9.79
N LYS A 484 -11.49 -30.52 -11.06
CA LYS A 484 -12.43 -30.72 -12.17
C LYS A 484 -12.56 -32.18 -12.56
N LYS A 485 -13.73 -32.53 -13.10
CA LYS A 485 -13.94 -33.80 -13.81
C LYS A 485 -13.01 -33.95 -15.00
N THR A 486 -12.50 -35.15 -15.18
CA THR A 486 -11.79 -35.55 -16.39
C THR A 486 -12.81 -35.62 -17.53
N VAL A 487 -12.83 -34.62 -18.42
CA VAL A 487 -13.65 -34.71 -19.64
C VAL A 487 -12.95 -35.70 -20.56
N ASN A 488 -13.49 -36.92 -20.69
CA ASN A 488 -13.07 -37.85 -21.74
C ASN A 488 -13.40 -37.21 -23.09
N ASN A 489 -12.39 -37.01 -23.94
CA ASN A 489 -12.48 -36.39 -25.28
C ASN A 489 -13.31 -37.17 -26.32
N ASN A 490 -14.23 -38.05 -25.91
CA ASN A 490 -15.10 -38.80 -26.81
C ASN A 490 -16.51 -38.21 -26.97
N GLU A 491 -16.83 -37.10 -26.30
CA GLU A 491 -18.09 -36.38 -26.49
C GLU A 491 -17.84 -34.87 -26.65
N ILE A 492 -17.21 -34.49 -27.77
CA ILE A 492 -17.29 -33.10 -28.26
C ILE A 492 -18.51 -33.04 -29.19
N THR A 493 -19.69 -32.78 -28.62
CA THR A 493 -20.68 -31.98 -29.32
C THR A 493 -20.54 -30.55 -28.85
N GLN A 494 -20.24 -29.70 -29.82
CA GLN A 494 -19.99 -28.28 -29.73
C GLN A 494 -21.17 -27.55 -29.07
N GLU A 495 -21.09 -27.19 -27.79
CA GLU A 495 -21.95 -26.14 -27.23
C GLU A 495 -21.34 -25.44 -25.99
N GLN A 496 -21.08 -24.14 -26.19
CA GLN A 496 -21.09 -23.02 -25.23
C GLN A 496 -20.19 -23.08 -23.98
N ILE A 497 -19.00 -22.52 -24.13
CA ILE A 497 -18.26 -21.86 -23.04
C ILE A 497 -19.02 -20.58 -22.65
N PRO A 498 -19.54 -20.41 -21.42
CA PRO A 498 -20.05 -19.14 -20.98
C PRO A 498 -18.88 -18.23 -20.61
N ILE A 499 -18.54 -17.33 -21.52
CA ILE A 499 -17.78 -16.12 -21.22
C ILE A 499 -18.60 -15.34 -20.18
N LYS A 500 -18.19 -15.34 -18.91
CA LYS A 500 -18.68 -14.37 -17.92
C LYS A 500 -18.10 -12.99 -18.23
N LEU A 501 -18.65 -12.35 -19.26
CA LEU A 501 -18.62 -10.90 -19.39
C LEU A 501 -19.61 -10.36 -18.36
N PHE A 502 -19.11 -9.69 -17.31
CA PHE A 502 -19.94 -8.82 -16.50
C PHE A 502 -20.47 -7.70 -17.40
N ARG A 503 -21.69 -7.87 -17.93
CA ARG A 503 -22.44 -6.81 -18.59
C ARG A 503 -22.87 -5.80 -17.53
N SER A 504 -22.55 -4.54 -17.78
CA SER A 504 -23.12 -3.36 -17.15
C SER A 504 -24.65 -3.43 -17.18
N CYS A 505 -25.32 -3.35 -16.03
CA CYS A 505 -26.72 -2.96 -16.01
C CYS A 505 -26.82 -1.48 -16.41
N LYS A 506 -27.72 -1.23 -17.37
CA LYS A 506 -28.18 0.11 -17.77
C LYS A 506 -28.90 0.82 -16.63
#